data_AF-A0A847M194-F1
#
_entry.id   AF-A0A847M194-F1
#
_cell.length_a   1.000
_cell.length_b   1.000
_cell.length_c   1.000
_cell.angle_alpha   90.00
_cell.angle_beta   90.00
_cell.angle_gamma   90.00
#
_symmetry.space_group_name_H-M   'P 1'
#
loop_
_entity.id
_entity.type
_entity.pdbx_description
1 polymer ?
#
loop_
_entity_poly.entity_id
_entity_poly.type
_entity_poly.pdbx_seq_one_letter_code
_entity_poly.pdbx_strand_id
1 'polypeptide(L)'
;MKRICFLITIILLVGGVFLFAQTDLDEPSFEEVQEPPASETVFFVQSEAQSALPEAVSPVLDILWNVDPSRPSDNLELTSIVTLVQAAVSDTPQPIEGASSLPPGVLNNPYYKESLRYKALAEDAFEYGDYDAAATYAAEALKNAQLSDDYIALQLTIKSAKDALATAKTRLDWATSIGAEKTYPKQYAAAQTAYGEAETALTEERWQDSLAASQRVIDALASVQQLAPLPARYSVRPWAQTKDCFWNIAGYSFVYADPTKWRLLYEKNRAKLRQPDNPNLIHPGLVLEIPSLYGEIRDGMWVSGRAYAPLPKAK
;
A
#
# COMPACT_ATOMS: atom_id res chain seq x y z
N MET A 1 65.55 3.79 -9.66
CA MET A 1 64.49 4.11 -8.68
C MET A 1 63.57 2.91 -8.56
N LYS A 2 63.28 2.54 -7.31
CA LYS A 2 62.74 1.27 -6.83
C LYS A 2 61.37 0.90 -7.42
N ARG A 3 61.22 -0.35 -7.90
CA ARG A 3 59.95 -1.10 -7.79
C ARG A 3 60.26 -2.53 -7.35
N ILE A 4 59.70 -2.84 -6.19
CA ILE A 4 59.88 -4.02 -5.37
C ILE A 4 58.94 -5.09 -5.91
N CYS A 5 59.47 -6.23 -6.37
CA CYS A 5 58.71 -7.44 -6.64
C CYS A 5 58.91 -8.38 -5.44
N PHE A 6 57.89 -8.56 -4.61
CA PHE A 6 57.88 -9.59 -3.58
C PHE A 6 56.99 -10.74 -4.03
N LEU A 7 57.62 -11.88 -4.32
CA LEU A 7 56.98 -13.20 -4.39
C LEU A 7 56.37 -13.52 -3.03
N ILE A 8 55.11 -13.95 -3.00
CA ILE A 8 54.56 -14.68 -1.86
C ILE A 8 54.02 -16.03 -2.34
N THR A 9 54.58 -17.04 -1.70
CA THR A 9 54.57 -18.48 -1.92
C THR A 9 53.24 -19.10 -1.53
N ILE A 10 52.71 -19.98 -2.40
CA ILE A 10 51.56 -20.86 -2.12
C ILE A 10 52.05 -22.05 -1.28
N ILE A 11 51.52 -22.19 -0.07
CA ILE A 11 51.71 -23.36 0.80
C ILE A 11 50.39 -24.15 0.79
N LEU A 12 50.45 -25.36 0.23
CA LEU A 12 49.39 -26.37 0.23
C LEU A 12 49.73 -27.38 1.33
N LEU A 13 48.90 -27.47 2.38
CA LEU A 13 49.02 -28.47 3.43
C LEU A 13 47.70 -29.22 3.65
N VAL A 14 47.72 -30.45 3.15
CA VAL A 14 47.11 -31.71 3.63
C VAL A 14 46.17 -31.68 4.85
N GLY A 15 45.03 -32.38 4.71
CA GLY A 15 44.54 -33.28 5.76
C GLY A 15 43.05 -33.16 6.09
N GLY A 16 42.28 -34.25 5.93
CA GLY A 16 40.95 -34.35 6.53
C GLY A 16 40.00 -35.31 5.81
N VAL A 17 40.27 -36.61 5.89
CA VAL A 17 39.30 -37.67 5.55
C VAL A 17 38.22 -37.68 6.63
N PHE A 18 36.97 -37.42 6.26
CA PHE A 18 35.82 -37.75 7.10
C PHE A 18 35.13 -39.00 6.54
N LEU A 19 35.40 -40.11 7.21
CA LEU A 19 34.49 -41.25 7.31
C LEU A 19 33.25 -40.77 8.06
N PHE A 20 32.07 -40.85 7.46
CA PHE A 20 30.83 -41.00 8.22
C PHE A 20 30.13 -42.28 7.78
N ALA A 21 29.76 -43.02 8.82
CA ALA A 21 29.27 -44.37 8.78
C ALA A 21 27.89 -44.46 8.12
N GLN A 22 27.74 -45.58 7.43
CA GLN A 22 26.53 -46.18 6.94
C GLN A 22 25.64 -46.57 8.12
N THR A 23 24.41 -46.06 8.14
CA THR A 23 23.28 -46.69 8.82
C THR A 23 22.15 -46.77 7.81
N ASP A 24 22.04 -47.96 7.20
CA ASP A 24 20.81 -48.49 6.64
C ASP A 24 19.71 -48.43 7.72
N LEU A 25 18.53 -47.91 7.37
CA LEU A 25 17.24 -48.36 7.89
C LEU A 25 16.12 -47.80 7.00
N ASP A 26 15.24 -48.72 6.60
CA ASP A 26 14.36 -48.67 5.44
C ASP A 26 13.22 -47.63 5.50
N GLU A 27 12.93 -47.03 4.35
CA GLU A 27 11.63 -46.45 4.02
C GLU A 27 10.59 -47.57 3.87
N PRO A 28 9.32 -47.34 4.29
CA PRO A 28 8.21 -48.01 3.65
C PRO A 28 7.42 -47.06 2.74
N SER A 29 7.32 -47.55 1.50
CA SER A 29 6.61 -47.08 0.33
C SER A 29 5.09 -46.94 0.49
N PHE A 30 4.57 -46.00 -0.30
CA PHE A 30 3.20 -45.79 -0.78
C PHE A 30 2.31 -47.04 -0.89
N GLU A 31 1.08 -46.93 -0.38
CA GLU A 31 -0.07 -47.69 -0.86
C GLU A 31 -0.99 -46.77 -1.68
N GLU A 32 -1.12 -47.15 -2.95
CA GLU A 32 -1.97 -46.59 -3.99
C GLU A 32 -3.37 -47.21 -3.87
N VAL A 33 -4.42 -46.39 -3.74
CA VAL A 33 -5.82 -46.86 -3.84
C VAL A 33 -6.54 -46.07 -4.93
N GLN A 34 -7.02 -46.84 -5.91
CA GLN A 34 -7.68 -46.47 -7.16
C GLN A 34 -9.02 -45.72 -7.01
N GLU A 35 -9.23 -44.71 -7.87
CA GLU A 35 -10.55 -44.27 -8.39
C GLU A 35 -11.14 -45.33 -9.35
N PRO A 36 -12.48 -45.49 -9.49
CA PRO A 36 -13.27 -44.70 -10.48
C PRO A 36 -14.81 -44.64 -10.19
N PRO A 37 -15.71 -44.20 -11.11
CA PRO A 37 -15.68 -43.10 -12.07
C PRO A 37 -16.87 -42.11 -11.92
N ALA A 38 -16.81 -41.05 -12.75
CA ALA A 38 -17.78 -40.01 -13.00
C ALA A 38 -19.27 -40.42 -13.14
N SER A 39 -20.16 -39.53 -12.70
CA SER A 39 -21.46 -39.29 -13.34
C SER A 39 -21.90 -37.84 -13.11
N GLU A 40 -22.20 -37.19 -14.23
CA GLU A 40 -22.71 -35.84 -14.38
C GLU A 40 -24.02 -35.63 -13.61
N THR A 41 -24.22 -34.45 -13.06
CA THR A 41 -25.52 -33.77 -13.13
C THR A 41 -25.33 -32.28 -12.91
N VAL A 42 -25.49 -31.56 -14.03
CA VAL A 42 -25.62 -30.11 -14.11
C VAL A 42 -26.93 -29.72 -13.44
N PHE A 43 -26.88 -28.82 -12.45
CA PHE A 43 -28.08 -28.08 -12.03
C PHE A 43 -27.83 -26.59 -12.24
N PHE A 44 -28.53 -26.08 -13.25
CA PHE A 44 -28.63 -24.67 -13.62
C PHE A 44 -29.79 -24.08 -12.81
N VAL A 45 -29.55 -23.02 -12.03
CA VAL A 45 -30.61 -22.08 -11.63
C VAL A 45 -30.07 -20.66 -11.81
N GLN A 46 -30.63 -19.99 -12.82
CA GLN A 46 -30.62 -18.53 -12.95
C GLN A 46 -31.40 -17.91 -11.79
N SER A 47 -30.90 -16.83 -11.21
CA SER A 47 -31.79 -15.80 -10.65
C SER A 47 -31.14 -14.43 -10.74
N GLU A 48 -31.99 -13.47 -11.08
CA GLU A 48 -31.68 -12.18 -11.71
C GLU A 48 -31.07 -11.17 -10.73
N ALA A 49 -30.24 -10.30 -11.31
CA ALA A 49 -29.92 -9.01 -10.73
C ALA A 49 -31.18 -8.13 -10.69
N GLN A 50 -31.61 -7.73 -9.50
CA GLN A 50 -32.41 -6.53 -9.32
C GLN A 50 -31.85 -5.68 -8.17
N SER A 51 -31.43 -4.49 -8.59
CA SER A 51 -31.12 -3.32 -7.80
C SER A 51 -32.24 -2.90 -6.85
N ALA A 52 -31.95 -2.84 -5.55
CA ALA A 52 -32.62 -1.96 -4.59
C ALA A 52 -31.81 -1.87 -3.28
N LEU A 53 -31.20 -0.71 -3.01
CA LEU A 53 -31.05 -0.16 -1.65
C LEU A 53 -32.16 0.88 -1.47
N PRO A 54 -32.56 1.28 -0.25
CA PRO A 54 -31.92 1.04 1.04
C PRO A 54 -32.92 0.59 2.15
N GLU A 55 -32.44 -0.10 3.18
CA GLU A 55 -32.76 0.23 4.59
C GLU A 55 -32.08 -0.73 5.57
N ALA A 56 -31.40 -0.11 6.55
CA ALA A 56 -31.15 -0.57 7.91
C ALA A 56 -30.89 -2.07 8.13
N VAL A 57 -29.62 -2.47 8.03
CA VAL A 57 -29.12 -3.69 8.67
C VAL A 57 -27.93 -3.35 9.56
N SER A 58 -28.19 -3.48 10.87
CA SER A 58 -27.30 -3.70 12.03
C SER A 58 -25.79 -3.41 11.88
N PRO A 59 -25.19 -2.52 12.71
CA PRO A 59 -23.78 -2.11 12.61
C PRO A 59 -22.78 -3.11 13.22
N VAL A 60 -23.10 -4.40 13.33
CA VAL A 60 -22.32 -5.35 14.15
C VAL A 60 -21.29 -6.16 13.36
N LEU A 61 -21.08 -5.90 12.07
CA LEU A 61 -20.17 -6.70 11.23
C LEU A 61 -18.92 -5.99 10.68
N ASP A 62 -18.36 -5.01 11.41
CA ASP A 62 -17.07 -4.37 11.00
C ASP A 62 -16.06 -4.15 12.13
N ILE A 63 -16.28 -4.77 13.29
CA ILE A 63 -15.48 -4.50 14.47
C ILE A 63 -14.32 -5.51 14.53
N LEU A 64 -13.09 -5.00 14.34
CA LEU A 64 -11.77 -5.61 14.62
C LEU A 64 -10.91 -6.17 13.49
N TRP A 65 -11.35 -6.24 12.22
CA TRP A 65 -10.43 -6.61 11.12
C TRP A 65 -10.42 -5.72 9.89
N ASN A 66 -11.39 -4.82 9.74
CA ASN A 66 -11.51 -3.93 8.59
C ASN A 66 -11.53 -2.46 9.04
N VAL A 67 -10.37 -1.96 9.48
CA VAL A 67 -10.22 -0.52 9.72
C VAL A 67 -9.85 0.14 8.40
N ASP A 68 -10.83 0.82 7.80
CA ASP A 68 -10.61 1.76 6.70
C ASP A 68 -9.65 2.87 7.18
N PRO A 69 -8.47 3.05 6.57
CA PRO A 69 -7.49 4.05 7.00
C PRO A 69 -7.98 5.50 6.83
N SER A 70 -9.17 5.72 6.27
CA SER A 70 -9.74 7.04 5.96
C SER A 70 -10.57 7.65 7.10
N ARG A 71 -10.86 6.92 8.19
CA ARG A 71 -11.71 7.43 9.29
C ARG A 71 -11.13 7.07 10.66
N PRO A 72 -10.66 8.05 11.45
CA PRO A 72 -10.38 7.83 12.87
C PRO A 72 -11.74 7.80 13.60
N SER A 73 -12.28 6.61 13.90
CA SER A 73 -13.45 6.50 14.78
C SER A 73 -12.98 6.52 16.23
N ASP A 74 -13.39 7.56 16.94
CA ASP A 74 -12.96 8.05 18.25
C ASP A 74 -13.15 7.13 19.48
N ASN A 75 -13.46 5.84 19.35
CA ASN A 75 -13.62 4.95 20.51
C ASN A 75 -12.82 3.65 20.37
N LEU A 76 -11.50 3.77 20.40
CA LEU A 76 -10.64 2.67 20.83
C LEU A 76 -10.63 2.66 22.37
N GLU A 77 -11.70 2.20 23.00
CA GLU A 77 -11.61 1.82 24.41
C GLU A 77 -10.84 0.50 24.49
N LEU A 78 -9.52 0.62 24.37
CA LEU A 78 -8.57 -0.44 24.72
C LEU A 78 -8.62 -0.59 26.25
N THR A 79 -9.59 -1.35 26.73
CA THR A 79 -9.49 -1.91 28.08
C THR A 79 -8.29 -2.82 28.06
N SER A 80 -7.18 -2.38 28.67
CA SER A 80 -5.96 -3.19 28.73
C SER A 80 -6.28 -4.54 29.39
N ILE A 81 -5.67 -5.63 28.91
CA ILE A 81 -5.90 -6.96 29.49
C ILE A 81 -5.49 -6.94 30.97
N VAL A 82 -4.50 -6.12 31.31
CA VAL A 82 -4.13 -5.80 32.70
C VAL A 82 -5.33 -5.32 33.52
N THR A 83 -6.15 -4.40 33.02
CA THR A 83 -7.35 -3.92 33.72
C THR A 83 -8.38 -5.03 33.95
N LEU A 84 -8.55 -5.94 32.98
CA LEU A 84 -9.45 -7.10 33.12
C LEU A 84 -8.93 -8.13 34.15
N VAL A 85 -7.62 -8.37 34.17
CA VAL A 85 -6.99 -9.27 35.14
C VAL A 85 -7.07 -8.66 36.54
N GLN A 86 -6.78 -7.36 36.70
CA GLN A 86 -6.87 -6.67 38.00
C GLN A 86 -8.30 -6.60 38.54
N ALA A 87 -9.30 -6.37 37.70
CA ALA A 87 -10.70 -6.38 38.12
C ALA A 87 -11.13 -7.74 38.69
N ALA A 88 -10.55 -8.83 38.20
CA ALA A 88 -10.85 -10.18 38.69
C ALA A 88 -10.10 -10.58 39.97
N VAL A 89 -9.02 -9.88 40.35
CA VAL A 89 -8.27 -10.12 41.60
C VAL A 89 -8.91 -9.41 42.79
N SER A 90 -9.81 -8.44 42.56
CA SER A 90 -10.53 -7.74 43.62
C SER A 90 -11.52 -8.66 44.35
N ASP A 91 -11.59 -8.55 45.69
CA ASP A 91 -12.49 -9.27 46.64
C ASP A 91 -14.01 -9.14 46.35
N THR A 92 -14.41 -8.51 45.26
CA THR A 92 -15.81 -8.39 44.85
C THR A 92 -15.99 -9.16 43.54
N PRO A 93 -16.78 -10.25 43.50
CA PRO A 93 -17.08 -10.97 42.27
C PRO A 93 -17.95 -10.07 41.39
N GLN A 94 -17.32 -9.24 40.57
CA GLN A 94 -18.02 -8.59 39.48
C GLN A 94 -18.23 -9.63 38.37
N PRO A 95 -19.46 -9.85 37.88
CA PRO A 95 -19.69 -10.72 36.74
C PRO A 95 -18.89 -10.19 35.56
N ILE A 96 -17.93 -10.99 35.07
CA ILE A 96 -17.16 -10.66 33.87
C ILE A 96 -18.11 -10.86 32.68
N GLU A 97 -18.98 -9.89 32.39
CA GLU A 97 -19.83 -9.91 31.19
C GLU A 97 -19.03 -9.68 29.88
N GLY A 98 -17.71 -9.46 29.96
CA GLY A 98 -16.88 -9.05 28.81
C GLY A 98 -16.09 -10.16 28.09
N ALA A 99 -16.02 -11.39 28.60
CA ALA A 99 -15.20 -12.44 27.97
C ALA A 99 -15.79 -12.97 26.65
N SER A 100 -17.11 -12.84 26.45
CA SER A 100 -17.83 -13.34 25.28
C SER A 100 -17.65 -12.48 24.02
N SER A 101 -16.97 -11.33 24.11
CA SER A 101 -16.78 -10.40 22.98
C SER A 101 -15.32 -10.17 22.58
N LEU A 102 -14.37 -10.96 23.09
CA LEU A 102 -12.95 -10.76 22.76
C LEU A 102 -12.61 -11.27 21.34
N PRO A 103 -11.83 -10.53 20.55
CA PRO A 103 -11.46 -10.93 19.20
C PRO A 103 -10.57 -12.19 19.18
N PRO A 104 -10.64 -13.02 18.12
CA PRO A 104 -9.88 -14.27 18.01
C PRO A 104 -8.36 -14.11 18.13
N GLY A 105 -7.81 -12.96 17.71
CA GLY A 105 -6.37 -12.68 17.82
C GLY A 105 -5.88 -12.57 19.26
N VAL A 106 -6.71 -12.06 20.17
CA VAL A 106 -6.41 -11.98 21.60
C VAL A 106 -6.56 -13.37 22.23
N LEU A 107 -7.64 -14.08 21.90
CA LEU A 107 -7.89 -15.44 22.41
C LEU A 107 -6.80 -16.44 22.02
N ASN A 108 -6.17 -16.25 20.85
CA ASN A 108 -5.10 -17.12 20.38
C ASN A 108 -3.70 -16.71 20.86
N ASN A 109 -3.56 -15.58 21.55
CA ASN A 109 -2.28 -15.12 22.08
C ASN A 109 -1.77 -16.07 23.19
N PRO A 110 -0.55 -16.63 23.07
CA PRO A 110 0.02 -17.51 24.09
C PRO A 110 0.15 -16.84 25.46
N TYR A 111 0.54 -15.57 25.53
CA TYR A 111 0.69 -14.84 26.80
C TYR A 111 -0.66 -14.62 27.50
N TYR A 112 -1.71 -14.40 26.72
CA TYR A 112 -3.07 -14.30 27.25
C TYR A 112 -3.51 -15.63 27.89
N LYS A 113 -3.26 -16.76 27.22
CA LYS A 113 -3.57 -18.09 27.75
C LYS A 113 -2.80 -18.39 29.04
N GLU A 114 -1.51 -18.05 29.09
CA GLU A 114 -0.70 -18.20 30.31
C GLU A 114 -1.18 -17.28 31.43
N SER A 115 -1.60 -16.04 31.14
CA SER A 115 -2.18 -15.14 32.14
C SER A 115 -3.43 -15.75 32.79
N LEU A 116 -4.34 -16.31 31.99
CA LEU A 116 -5.53 -17.01 32.49
C LEU A 116 -5.18 -18.25 33.32
N ARG A 117 -4.15 -19.00 32.91
CA ARG A 117 -3.68 -20.18 33.65
C ARG A 117 -3.12 -19.79 35.02
N TYR A 118 -2.25 -18.78 35.09
CA TYR A 118 -1.69 -18.32 36.36
C TYR A 118 -2.74 -17.70 37.27
N LYS A 119 -3.73 -17.03 36.69
CA LYS A 119 -4.88 -16.54 37.45
C LYS A 119 -5.63 -17.69 38.13
N ALA A 120 -5.94 -18.77 37.40
CA ALA A 120 -6.60 -19.94 37.98
C ALA A 120 -5.74 -20.62 39.08
N LEU A 121 -4.43 -20.68 38.90
CA LEU A 121 -3.51 -21.17 39.95
C LEU A 121 -3.48 -20.27 41.19
N ALA A 122 -3.59 -18.95 41.02
CA ALA A 122 -3.66 -18.01 42.12
C ALA A 122 -4.96 -18.17 42.92
N GLU A 123 -6.10 -18.35 42.23
CA GLU A 123 -7.40 -18.62 42.84
C GLU A 123 -7.38 -19.93 43.63
N ASP A 124 -6.86 -21.01 43.04
CA ASP A 124 -6.71 -22.32 43.71
C ASP A 124 -5.83 -22.23 44.96
N ALA A 125 -4.64 -21.61 44.86
CA ALA A 125 -3.74 -21.43 46.00
C ALA A 125 -4.37 -20.58 47.13
N PHE A 126 -5.15 -19.56 46.76
CA PHE A 126 -5.87 -18.71 47.71
C PHE A 126 -6.95 -19.50 48.46
N GLU A 127 -7.73 -20.33 47.76
CA GLU A 127 -8.74 -21.19 48.34
C GLU A 127 -8.15 -22.22 49.32
N TYR A 128 -6.94 -22.72 49.04
CA TYR A 128 -6.19 -23.60 49.93
C TYR A 128 -5.50 -22.88 51.11
N GLY A 129 -5.56 -21.55 51.16
CA GLY A 129 -4.96 -20.73 52.20
C GLY A 129 -3.44 -20.53 52.06
N ASP A 130 -2.86 -20.90 50.92
CA ASP A 130 -1.46 -20.61 50.59
C ASP A 130 -1.36 -19.21 49.94
N TYR A 131 -1.46 -18.20 50.79
CA TYR A 131 -1.49 -16.80 50.35
C TYR A 131 -0.16 -16.35 49.71
N ASP A 132 0.97 -16.94 50.10
CA ASP A 132 2.28 -16.61 49.52
C ASP A 132 2.39 -17.13 48.08
N ALA A 133 1.95 -18.37 47.84
CA ALA A 133 1.85 -18.91 46.48
C ALA A 133 0.82 -18.16 45.63
N ALA A 134 -0.35 -17.85 46.20
CA ALA A 134 -1.39 -17.08 45.52
C ALA A 134 -0.88 -15.71 45.05
N ALA A 135 -0.16 -14.98 45.91
CA ALA A 135 0.45 -13.70 45.55
C ALA A 135 1.48 -13.83 44.42
N THR A 136 2.26 -14.90 44.42
CA THR A 136 3.26 -15.18 43.37
C THR A 136 2.59 -15.46 42.03
N TYR A 137 1.59 -16.35 42.00
CA TYR A 137 0.85 -16.66 40.78
C TYR A 137 0.06 -15.46 40.25
N ALA A 138 -0.52 -14.63 41.13
CA ALA A 138 -1.17 -13.39 40.73
C ALA A 138 -0.18 -12.41 40.06
N ALA A 139 1.04 -12.29 40.57
CA ALA A 139 2.08 -11.48 39.95
C ALA A 139 2.50 -12.02 38.57
N GLU A 140 2.61 -13.35 38.42
CA GLU A 140 2.90 -14.00 37.13
C GLU A 140 1.75 -13.81 36.12
N ALA A 141 0.49 -13.87 36.58
CA ALA A 141 -0.68 -13.59 35.75
C ALA A 141 -0.66 -12.15 35.19
N LEU A 142 -0.35 -11.17 36.04
CA LEU A 142 -0.22 -9.76 35.64
C LEU A 142 0.93 -9.54 34.66
N LYS A 143 2.08 -10.17 34.89
CA LYS A 143 3.22 -10.10 33.96
C LYS A 143 2.86 -10.64 32.58
N ASN A 144 2.17 -11.78 32.52
CA ASN A 144 1.73 -12.36 31.25
C ASN A 144 0.64 -11.51 30.57
N ALA A 145 -0.23 -10.83 31.33
CA ALA A 145 -1.19 -9.88 30.79
C ALA A 145 -0.48 -8.70 30.11
N GLN A 146 0.56 -8.13 30.74
CA GLN A 146 1.38 -7.08 30.15
C GLN A 146 2.08 -7.55 28.86
N LEU A 147 2.71 -8.72 28.89
CA LEU A 147 3.33 -9.31 27.70
C LEU A 147 2.32 -9.55 26.57
N SER A 148 1.09 -9.92 26.93
CA SER A 148 0.00 -10.05 25.97
C SER A 148 -0.34 -8.71 25.31
N ASP A 149 -0.50 -7.65 26.11
CA ASP A 149 -0.79 -6.30 25.62
C ASP A 149 0.32 -5.78 24.68
N ASP A 150 1.60 -5.95 25.08
CA ASP A 150 2.76 -5.56 24.27
C ASP A 150 2.83 -6.33 22.94
N TYR A 151 2.54 -7.64 22.99
CA TYR A 151 2.49 -8.47 21.79
C TYR A 151 1.40 -8.00 20.82
N ILE A 152 0.19 -7.73 21.33
CA ILE A 152 -0.92 -7.25 20.53
C ILE A 152 -0.59 -5.90 19.90
N ALA A 153 -0.03 -4.96 20.68
CA ALA A 153 0.43 -3.67 20.19
C ALA A 153 1.45 -3.83 19.05
N LEU A 154 2.43 -4.72 19.20
CA LEU A 154 3.39 -5.02 18.15
C LEU A 154 2.71 -5.57 16.89
N GLN A 155 1.82 -6.56 17.02
CA GLN A 155 1.11 -7.14 15.86
C GLN A 155 0.27 -6.09 15.13
N LEU A 156 -0.38 -5.17 15.86
CA LEU A 156 -1.10 -4.03 15.29
C LEU A 156 -0.17 -3.11 14.51
N THR A 157 1.01 -2.78 15.06
CA THR A 157 1.98 -1.94 14.34
C THR A 157 2.46 -2.61 13.05
N ILE A 158 2.76 -3.91 13.09
CA ILE A 158 3.18 -4.68 11.91
C ILE A 158 2.07 -4.69 10.85
N LYS A 159 0.83 -4.97 11.26
CA LYS A 159 -0.33 -4.94 10.35
C LYS A 159 -0.48 -3.56 9.71
N SER A 160 -0.50 -2.51 10.53
CA SER A 160 -0.70 -1.14 10.06
C SER A 160 0.39 -0.70 9.07
N ALA A 161 1.65 -1.09 9.29
CA ALA A 161 2.75 -0.81 8.38
C ALA A 161 2.58 -1.54 7.04
N LYS A 162 2.19 -2.82 7.07
CA LYS A 162 1.94 -3.62 5.85
C LYS A 162 0.77 -3.07 5.04
N ASP A 163 -0.33 -2.74 5.71
CA ASP A 163 -1.54 -2.18 5.07
C ASP A 163 -1.23 -0.81 4.46
N ALA A 164 -0.48 0.04 5.17
CA ALA A 164 -0.02 1.33 4.67
C ALA A 164 0.88 1.18 3.43
N LEU A 165 1.82 0.23 3.44
CA LEU A 165 2.70 -0.04 2.30
C LEU A 165 1.93 -0.56 1.08
N ALA A 166 0.95 -1.45 1.28
CA ALA A 166 0.07 -1.92 0.20
C ALA A 166 -0.78 -0.78 -0.39
N THR A 167 -1.25 0.14 0.45
CA THR A 167 -1.97 1.35 0.03
C THR A 167 -1.07 2.29 -0.77
N ALA A 168 0.14 2.54 -0.27
CA ALA A 168 1.15 3.33 -0.95
C ALA A 168 1.52 2.75 -2.33
N LYS A 169 1.72 1.44 -2.41
CA LYS A 169 1.95 0.72 -3.67
C LYS A 169 0.80 0.94 -4.65
N THR A 170 -0.44 0.72 -4.20
CA THR A 170 -1.63 0.93 -5.04
C THR A 170 -1.70 2.35 -5.59
N ARG A 171 -1.40 3.36 -4.75
CA ARG A 171 -1.38 4.77 -5.16
C ARG A 171 -0.28 5.06 -6.19
N LEU A 172 0.88 4.43 -6.05
CA LEU A 172 2.01 4.57 -6.97
C LEU A 172 1.72 3.89 -8.32
N ASP A 173 1.12 2.69 -8.30
CA ASP A 173 0.67 1.98 -9.49
C ASP A 173 -0.41 2.78 -10.24
N TRP A 174 -1.37 3.38 -9.52
CA TRP A 174 -2.32 4.33 -10.10
C TRP A 174 -1.61 5.53 -10.73
N ALA A 175 -0.65 6.14 -10.04
CA ALA A 175 0.11 7.29 -10.55
C ALA A 175 0.88 6.93 -11.83
N THR A 176 1.42 5.71 -11.89
CA THR A 176 2.09 5.15 -13.07
C THR A 176 1.10 4.97 -14.21
N SER A 177 -0.11 4.44 -13.94
CA SER A 177 -1.15 4.21 -14.95
C SER A 177 -1.63 5.49 -15.64
N ILE A 178 -1.65 6.63 -14.93
CA ILE A 178 -2.02 7.94 -15.49
C ILE A 178 -0.84 8.69 -16.13
N GLY A 179 0.36 8.10 -16.15
CA GLY A 179 1.56 8.73 -16.69
C GLY A 179 2.11 9.89 -15.83
N ALA A 180 1.97 9.80 -14.50
CA ALA A 180 2.46 10.82 -13.58
C ALA A 180 3.98 11.02 -13.65
N GLU A 181 4.75 10.02 -14.07
CA GLU A 181 6.20 10.11 -14.34
C GLU A 181 6.58 11.32 -15.21
N LYS A 182 5.84 11.51 -16.31
CA LYS A 182 6.06 12.61 -17.27
C LYS A 182 5.31 13.88 -16.86
N THR A 183 4.21 13.65 -16.17
CA THR A 183 3.31 14.56 -15.45
C THR A 183 3.91 15.55 -14.48
N TYR A 184 4.36 14.89 -13.43
CA TYR A 184 4.66 15.40 -12.12
C TYR A 184 5.97 14.72 -11.73
N PRO A 185 7.05 14.92 -12.52
CA PRO A 185 8.30 14.16 -12.33
C PRO A 185 8.86 14.36 -10.92
N LYS A 186 8.66 15.55 -10.34
CA LYS A 186 9.06 15.87 -8.97
C LYS A 186 8.27 15.05 -7.94
N GLN A 187 6.94 15.04 -8.04
CA GLN A 187 6.06 14.32 -7.12
C GLN A 187 6.26 12.81 -7.24
N TYR A 188 6.34 12.30 -8.47
CA TYR A 188 6.53 10.89 -8.74
C TYR A 188 7.90 10.39 -8.24
N ALA A 189 8.98 11.15 -8.48
CA ALA A 189 10.29 10.81 -7.94
C ALA A 189 10.30 10.80 -6.41
N ALA A 190 9.69 11.81 -5.76
CA ALA A 190 9.57 11.85 -4.31
C ALA A 190 8.79 10.65 -3.76
N ALA A 191 7.70 10.26 -4.43
CA ALA A 191 6.89 9.10 -4.07
C ALA A 191 7.69 7.78 -4.22
N GLN A 192 8.46 7.61 -5.28
CA GLN A 192 9.31 6.42 -5.47
C GLN A 192 10.40 6.32 -4.40
N THR A 193 11.06 7.42 -4.07
CA THR A 193 12.07 7.43 -3.00
C THR A 193 11.45 7.06 -1.66
N ALA A 194 10.32 7.66 -1.29
CA ALA A 194 9.63 7.35 -0.04
C ALA A 194 9.13 5.89 0.00
N TYR A 195 8.70 5.33 -1.13
CA TYR A 195 8.28 3.94 -1.22
C TYR A 195 9.46 2.97 -1.01
N GLY A 196 10.62 3.24 -1.61
CA GLY A 196 11.83 2.43 -1.38
C GLY A 196 12.34 2.50 0.07
N GLU A 197 12.21 3.67 0.71
CA GLU A 197 12.48 3.82 2.15
C GLU A 197 11.48 3.01 2.99
N ALA A 198 10.20 2.97 2.61
CA ALA A 198 9.17 2.20 3.30
C ALA A 198 9.43 0.69 3.23
N GLU A 199 9.83 0.18 2.05
CA GLU A 199 10.20 -1.22 1.86
C GLU A 199 11.44 -1.59 2.69
N THR A 200 12.48 -0.75 2.65
CA THR A 200 13.71 -0.95 3.44
C THR A 200 13.38 -1.01 4.93
N ALA A 201 12.61 -0.04 5.44
CA ALA A 201 12.19 0.00 6.83
C ALA A 201 11.34 -1.24 7.22
N LEU A 202 10.49 -1.74 6.32
CA LEU A 202 9.73 -2.97 6.57
C LEU A 202 10.64 -4.20 6.68
N THR A 203 11.65 -4.32 5.80
CA THR A 203 12.61 -5.43 5.83
C THR A 203 13.55 -5.39 7.05
N GLU A 204 13.81 -4.19 7.58
CA GLU A 204 14.61 -3.96 8.78
C GLU A 204 13.77 -3.97 10.08
N GLU A 205 12.49 -4.37 9.99
CA GLU A 205 11.56 -4.44 11.12
C GLU A 205 11.31 -3.09 11.83
N ARG A 206 11.57 -1.98 11.14
CA ARG A 206 11.28 -0.61 11.59
C ARG A 206 9.86 -0.22 11.17
N TRP A 207 8.86 -0.79 11.85
CA TRP A 207 7.44 -0.67 11.49
C TRP A 207 6.93 0.78 11.44
N GLN A 208 7.30 1.59 12.44
CA GLN A 208 6.90 2.99 12.52
C GLN A 208 7.50 3.83 11.39
N ASP A 209 8.77 3.59 11.05
CA ASP A 209 9.44 4.26 9.94
C ASP A 209 8.81 3.87 8.59
N SER A 210 8.46 2.58 8.42
CA SER A 210 7.76 2.09 7.23
C SER A 210 6.38 2.72 7.06
N LEU A 211 5.63 2.86 8.15
CA LEU A 211 4.33 3.55 8.17
C LEU A 211 4.49 5.03 7.79
N ALA A 212 5.44 5.74 8.40
CA ALA A 212 5.69 7.15 8.12
C ALA A 212 6.18 7.38 6.67
N ALA A 213 7.04 6.50 6.15
CA ALA A 213 7.49 6.54 4.76
C ALA A 213 6.35 6.24 3.78
N SER A 214 5.50 5.26 4.08
CA SER A 214 4.31 4.94 3.28
C SER A 214 3.35 6.14 3.21
N GLN A 215 3.13 6.85 4.32
CA GLN A 215 2.32 8.06 4.33
C GLN A 215 2.93 9.16 3.44
N ARG A 216 4.26 9.33 3.46
CA ARG A 216 4.95 10.29 2.57
C ARG A 216 4.71 9.98 1.09
N VAL A 217 4.53 8.73 0.69
CA VAL A 217 4.14 8.37 -0.69
C VAL A 217 2.78 8.97 -1.03
N ILE A 218 1.80 8.80 -0.13
CA ILE A 218 0.44 9.33 -0.32
C ILE A 218 0.47 10.85 -0.38
N ASP A 219 1.19 11.51 0.53
CA ASP A 219 1.32 12.96 0.60
C ASP A 219 2.00 13.54 -0.64
N ALA A 220 3.07 12.91 -1.12
CA ALA A 220 3.76 13.31 -2.35
C ALA A 220 2.83 13.27 -3.57
N LEU A 221 1.91 12.28 -3.59
CA LEU A 221 0.95 12.08 -4.67
C LEU A 221 -0.40 12.77 -4.43
N ALA A 222 -0.59 13.52 -3.34
CA ALA A 222 -1.86 14.16 -3.00
C ALA A 222 -2.29 15.22 -4.04
N SER A 223 -1.32 15.95 -4.60
CA SER A 223 -1.58 16.96 -5.65
C SER A 223 -1.79 16.38 -7.06
N VAL A 224 -1.57 15.08 -7.24
CA VAL A 224 -1.68 14.42 -8.54
C VAL A 224 -3.14 14.17 -8.88
N GLN A 225 -3.60 14.75 -9.98
CA GLN A 225 -4.96 14.63 -10.49
C GLN A 225 -5.04 13.68 -11.68
N GLN A 226 -6.15 12.93 -11.78
CA GLN A 226 -6.46 12.07 -12.92
C GLN A 226 -6.74 12.91 -14.19
N LEU A 227 -7.64 13.89 -14.01
CA LEU A 227 -7.97 15.06 -14.82
C LEU A 227 -6.85 16.09 -14.89
N ALA A 228 -6.03 16.14 -15.94
CA ALA A 228 -5.18 17.30 -16.17
C ALA A 228 -5.98 18.50 -16.68
N PRO A 229 -5.69 19.74 -16.24
CA PRO A 229 -6.13 20.91 -17.01
C PRO A 229 -5.55 20.84 -18.42
N LEU A 230 -6.26 21.42 -19.38
CA LEU A 230 -5.82 21.45 -20.77
C LEU A 230 -4.40 22.06 -20.88
N PRO A 231 -3.55 21.57 -21.80
CA PRO A 231 -2.17 22.04 -21.87
C PRO A 231 -2.13 23.50 -22.35
N ALA A 232 -1.36 24.34 -21.65
CA ALA A 232 -1.10 25.71 -22.07
C ALA A 232 -0.06 25.80 -23.19
N ARG A 233 0.82 24.79 -23.28
CA ARG A 233 1.91 24.78 -24.25
C ARG A 233 2.05 23.44 -24.96
N TYR A 234 2.48 23.48 -26.20
CA TYR A 234 2.71 22.30 -27.03
C TYR A 234 4.04 22.40 -27.76
N SER A 235 4.85 21.34 -27.67
CA SER A 235 6.09 21.26 -28.46
C SER A 235 5.81 20.57 -29.79
N VAL A 236 6.12 21.27 -30.89
CA VAL A 236 5.96 20.76 -32.25
C VAL A 236 6.86 19.53 -32.41
N ARG A 237 6.27 18.42 -32.85
CA ARG A 237 6.95 17.15 -33.11
C ARG A 237 7.45 17.08 -34.55
N PRO A 238 8.37 16.14 -34.86
CA PRO A 238 8.85 15.96 -36.22
C PRO A 238 7.71 15.68 -37.21
N TRP A 239 7.68 16.43 -38.32
CA TRP A 239 6.66 16.30 -39.37
C TRP A 239 6.49 14.85 -39.86
N ALA A 240 7.60 14.12 -40.01
CA ALA A 240 7.60 12.73 -40.45
C ALA A 240 6.78 11.78 -39.54
N GLN A 241 6.64 12.11 -38.26
CA GLN A 241 5.96 11.27 -37.28
C GLN A 241 4.47 11.63 -37.17
N THR A 242 4.16 12.91 -37.06
CA THR A 242 2.82 13.37 -36.63
C THR A 242 2.18 14.35 -37.61
N LYS A 243 2.92 14.78 -38.64
CA LYS A 243 2.52 15.79 -39.61
C LYS A 243 2.03 17.06 -38.92
N ASP A 244 2.74 17.46 -37.86
CA ASP A 244 2.41 18.66 -37.10
C ASP A 244 2.47 19.88 -38.04
N CYS A 245 1.33 20.54 -38.17
CA CYS A 245 1.14 21.84 -38.82
C CYS A 245 0.11 22.61 -37.98
N PHE A 246 0.01 23.94 -38.10
CA PHE A 246 -0.95 24.69 -37.26
C PHE A 246 -2.39 24.15 -37.37
N TRP A 247 -2.79 23.72 -38.56
CA TRP A 247 -4.08 23.07 -38.81
C TRP A 247 -4.26 21.79 -38.00
N ASN A 248 -3.31 20.85 -38.11
CA ASN A 248 -3.39 19.56 -37.41
C ASN A 248 -3.26 19.72 -35.89
N ILE A 249 -2.43 20.66 -35.44
CA ILE A 249 -2.25 20.95 -34.01
C ILE A 249 -3.54 21.53 -33.42
N ALA A 250 -4.19 22.47 -34.12
CA ALA A 250 -5.48 23.01 -33.68
C ALA A 250 -6.59 21.93 -33.63
N GLY A 251 -6.51 20.95 -34.52
CA GLY A 251 -7.43 19.81 -34.56
C GLY A 251 -7.33 18.84 -33.39
N TYR A 252 -6.25 18.85 -32.60
CA TYR A 252 -6.15 17.96 -31.45
C TYR A 252 -7.22 18.27 -30.40
N SER A 253 -7.79 17.21 -29.81
CA SER A 253 -8.85 17.31 -28.80
C SER A 253 -8.41 18.10 -27.56
N PHE A 254 -7.13 17.98 -27.19
CA PHE A 254 -6.53 18.73 -26.09
C PHE A 254 -6.11 20.16 -26.49
N VAL A 255 -6.27 20.60 -27.74
CA VAL A 255 -6.00 21.99 -28.19
C VAL A 255 -7.33 22.71 -28.36
N TYR A 256 -7.98 22.56 -29.53
CA TYR A 256 -9.30 23.15 -29.82
C TYR A 256 -10.34 22.16 -30.35
N ALA A 257 -9.94 20.92 -30.63
CA ALA A 257 -10.74 19.93 -31.34
C ALA A 257 -11.29 20.44 -32.70
N ASP A 258 -10.69 21.50 -33.24
CA ASP A 258 -11.18 22.23 -34.41
C ASP A 258 -10.00 22.77 -35.21
N PRO A 259 -9.66 22.13 -36.34
CA PRO A 259 -8.56 22.56 -37.18
C PRO A 259 -8.71 23.97 -37.75
N THR A 260 -9.94 24.47 -37.90
CA THR A 260 -10.20 25.81 -38.48
C THR A 260 -9.70 26.94 -37.59
N LYS A 261 -9.49 26.67 -36.30
CA LYS A 261 -9.00 27.63 -35.29
C LYS A 261 -7.48 27.80 -35.27
N TRP A 262 -6.79 27.24 -36.26
CA TRP A 262 -5.33 27.34 -36.40
C TRP A 262 -4.81 28.79 -36.44
N ARG A 263 -5.60 29.74 -36.95
CA ARG A 263 -5.23 31.16 -37.02
C ARG A 263 -4.96 31.77 -35.66
N LEU A 264 -5.76 31.43 -34.64
CA LEU A 264 -5.57 31.88 -33.26
C LEU A 264 -4.23 31.39 -32.69
N LEU A 265 -3.89 30.13 -32.98
CA LEU A 265 -2.63 29.54 -32.57
C LEU A 265 -1.43 30.22 -33.26
N TYR A 266 -1.57 30.51 -34.55
CA TYR A 266 -0.56 31.23 -35.33
C TYR A 266 -0.37 32.67 -34.83
N GLU A 267 -1.44 33.45 -34.68
CA GLU A 267 -1.38 34.85 -34.24
C GLU A 267 -0.68 34.99 -32.89
N LYS A 268 -0.98 34.09 -31.95
CA LYS A 268 -0.35 34.06 -30.63
C LYS A 268 1.15 33.74 -30.70
N ASN A 269 1.57 32.92 -31.66
CA ASN A 269 2.95 32.40 -31.74
C ASN A 269 3.77 32.95 -32.91
N ARG A 270 3.23 33.86 -33.73
CA ARG A 270 3.90 34.40 -34.93
C ARG A 270 5.30 34.95 -34.64
N ALA A 271 5.47 35.59 -33.49
CA ALA A 271 6.73 36.19 -33.07
C ALA A 271 7.82 35.15 -32.75
N LYS A 272 7.45 33.88 -32.53
CA LYS A 272 8.37 32.77 -32.26
C LYS A 272 8.80 32.04 -33.53
N LEU A 273 8.18 32.34 -34.67
CA LEU A 273 8.52 31.72 -35.94
C LEU A 273 9.78 32.34 -36.52
N ARG A 274 10.56 31.52 -37.24
CA ARG A 274 11.72 32.01 -38.02
C ARG A 274 11.30 32.99 -39.11
N GLN A 275 10.13 32.75 -39.70
CA GLN A 275 9.50 33.62 -40.69
C GLN A 275 8.11 34.01 -40.17
N PRO A 276 7.97 35.16 -39.50
CA PRO A 276 6.71 35.58 -38.90
C PRO A 276 5.55 35.73 -39.88
N ASP A 277 5.83 35.92 -41.17
CA ASP A 277 4.83 36.10 -42.23
C ASP A 277 4.45 34.79 -42.93
N ASN A 278 5.12 33.68 -42.60
CA ASN A 278 4.91 32.38 -43.24
C ASN A 278 4.35 31.35 -42.25
N PRO A 279 3.02 31.16 -42.18
CA PRO A 279 2.39 30.20 -41.28
C PRO A 279 2.70 28.75 -41.61
N ASN A 280 3.17 28.44 -42.83
CA ASN A 280 3.43 27.06 -43.24
C ASN A 280 4.76 26.52 -42.69
N LEU A 281 5.66 27.41 -42.27
CA LEU A 281 7.00 27.04 -41.84
C LEU A 281 7.06 26.93 -40.31
N ILE A 282 6.69 25.77 -39.79
CA ILE A 282 6.93 25.41 -38.39
C ILE A 282 8.06 24.37 -38.27
N HIS A 283 8.86 24.48 -37.22
CA HIS A 283 9.99 23.59 -36.99
C HIS A 283 9.77 22.71 -35.77
N PRO A 284 10.20 21.44 -35.79
CA PRO A 284 10.18 20.57 -34.62
C PRO A 284 10.95 21.20 -33.44
N GLY A 285 10.45 21.00 -32.22
CA GLY A 285 10.98 21.59 -31.00
C GLY A 285 10.47 23.00 -30.68
N LEU A 286 9.72 23.63 -31.60
CA LEU A 286 9.07 24.92 -31.33
C LEU A 286 7.99 24.76 -30.25
N VAL A 287 8.05 25.57 -29.19
CA VAL A 287 7.05 25.58 -28.11
C VAL A 287 5.97 26.62 -28.41
N LEU A 288 4.80 26.13 -28.79
CA LEU A 288 3.60 26.92 -29.04
C LEU A 288 2.85 27.19 -27.73
N GLU A 289 2.37 28.42 -27.55
CA GLU A 289 1.39 28.79 -26.54
C GLU A 289 -0.02 28.66 -27.10
N ILE A 290 -0.88 27.94 -26.39
CA ILE A 290 -2.27 27.70 -26.78
C ILE A 290 -3.14 28.71 -26.02
N PRO A 291 -3.68 29.76 -26.68
CA PRO A 291 -4.61 30.67 -26.03
C PRO A 291 -5.92 29.96 -25.67
N SER A 292 -6.58 30.43 -24.60
CA SER A 292 -7.90 29.91 -24.21
C SER A 292 -8.97 30.36 -25.22
N LEU A 293 -9.88 29.45 -25.57
CA LEU A 293 -10.94 29.69 -26.53
C LEU A 293 -12.25 30.16 -25.89
N TYR A 294 -12.64 29.53 -24.78
CA TYR A 294 -13.89 29.78 -24.04
C TYR A 294 -13.64 30.22 -22.59
N GLY A 295 -12.44 30.73 -22.32
CA GLY A 295 -12.01 31.09 -20.96
C GLY A 295 -11.62 29.89 -20.11
N GLU A 296 -11.30 28.75 -20.73
CA GLU A 296 -10.80 27.58 -20.02
C GLU A 296 -9.44 27.84 -19.37
N ILE A 297 -9.21 27.20 -18.23
CA ILE A 297 -7.93 27.21 -17.55
C ILE A 297 -7.02 26.23 -18.28
N ARG A 298 -5.86 26.72 -18.73
CA ARG A 298 -4.83 25.90 -19.35
C ARG A 298 -3.54 26.03 -18.57
N ASP A 299 -2.88 24.91 -18.30
CA ASP A 299 -1.63 24.89 -17.57
C ASP A 299 -0.67 23.82 -18.08
N GLY A 300 0.62 24.02 -17.84
CA GLY A 300 1.66 23.05 -18.14
C GLY A 300 1.95 22.86 -19.63
N MET A 301 2.85 21.91 -19.88
CA MET A 301 3.20 21.43 -21.21
C MET A 301 2.36 20.21 -21.54
N TRP A 302 2.00 20.05 -22.81
CA TRP A 302 1.40 18.81 -23.27
C TRP A 302 2.40 17.64 -23.15
N VAL A 303 1.92 16.59 -22.51
CA VAL A 303 2.55 15.29 -22.35
C VAL A 303 1.75 14.23 -23.11
N SER A 304 2.46 13.41 -23.89
CA SER A 304 1.89 12.26 -24.62
C SER A 304 1.38 11.18 -23.67
N GLY A 305 0.18 10.67 -23.91
CA GLY A 305 -0.46 9.59 -23.14
C GLY A 305 -1.27 10.05 -21.93
N ARG A 306 -1.32 11.36 -21.63
CA ARG A 306 -2.10 11.92 -20.53
C ARG A 306 -3.54 12.21 -20.94
N ALA A 307 -4.49 11.93 -20.04
CA ALA A 307 -5.87 12.36 -20.18
C ALA A 307 -6.00 13.83 -19.75
N TYR A 308 -6.63 14.64 -20.60
CA TYR A 308 -6.91 16.06 -20.32
C TYR A 308 -8.42 16.25 -20.14
N ALA A 309 -8.78 17.25 -19.33
CA ALA A 309 -10.15 17.69 -19.21
C ALA A 309 -10.73 18.04 -20.59
N PRO A 310 -12.00 17.70 -20.87
CA PRO A 310 -12.62 18.04 -22.13
C PRO A 310 -12.75 19.56 -22.28
N LEU A 311 -12.69 20.03 -23.53
CA LEU A 311 -12.95 21.44 -23.83
C LEU A 311 -14.38 21.81 -23.41
N PRO A 312 -14.58 22.96 -22.72
CA PRO A 312 -15.91 23.46 -22.45
C PRO A 312 -16.63 23.78 -23.77
N LYS A 313 -17.97 23.69 -23.74
CA LYS A 313 -18.79 24.02 -24.91
C LYS A 313 -18.86 25.55 -25.09
N ALA A 314 -19.00 25.99 -26.33
CA ALA A 314 -19.27 27.39 -26.63
C ALA A 314 -20.53 27.85 -25.88
N LYS A 315 -20.44 29.01 -25.23
CA LYS A 315 -21.60 29.69 -24.63
C LYS A 315 -22.49 30.31 -25.70
#